data_AF-A0A6G0XRS2-F1
#
_entry.id   AF-A0A6G0XRS2-F1
#
_cell.length_a   1.000
_cell.length_b   1.000
_cell.length_c   1.000
_cell.angle_alpha   90.00
_cell.angle_beta   90.00
_cell.angle_gamma   90.00
#
_symmetry.space_group_name_H-M   'P 1'
#
loop_
_entity.id
_entity.type
_entity.pdbx_description
1 polymer ?
#
loop_
_entity_poly.entity_id
_entity_poly.type
_entity_poly.pdbx_seq_one_letter_code
_entity_poly.pdbx_strand_id
1 'polypeptide(L)'
;MSTGYKGFRSWAAQECPTLKPGETYDTRATKFSQMGSSIVSPPTSIRVVNPSFEALTRNHYGQVTPQDFSNPVRAAKDNGEIAHSRTFLGQSLYQRDFANFHEEGKRIAELSMEAFQAAFDSLAEEPNQESPDAVKKINRDDVGELLQAVYGKPPATRILEIYAHMFDVCPDGFVTWEVFQEATLRLSSFLLHQTIKPSSHSIGWVDFVKKVLPNGTPSSSHQIDYGTYGSDPLARPYMNRSHGMASTTSDLFDGSTKASYHIPRYQGFIPHTKCNPTAVSQGECEKPRPKAEDLRLYHSNNIPGYTGHKPVDSKNVRGEAKTGCDVRTTNGLVYKPHF
;
A
#
# COMPACT_ATOMS: atom_id res chain seq x y z
N MET A 1 14.29 72.59 -23.83
CA MET A 1 15.35 71.64 -23.46
C MET A 1 14.95 70.98 -22.14
N SER A 2 14.34 69.80 -22.27
CA SER A 2 14.79 68.47 -21.78
C SER A 2 13.94 67.97 -20.60
N THR A 3 12.78 67.39 -20.95
CA THR A 3 12.07 66.42 -20.14
C THR A 3 12.85 65.10 -20.17
N GLY A 4 13.74 64.90 -19.20
CA GLY A 4 14.54 63.68 -19.05
C GLY A 4 14.04 62.80 -17.92
N TYR A 5 13.87 61.51 -18.22
CA TYR A 5 13.44 60.45 -17.30
C TYR A 5 14.41 60.29 -16.11
N LYS A 6 13.93 60.48 -14.87
CA LYS A 6 14.68 60.35 -13.60
C LYS A 6 14.64 58.94 -12.98
N GLY A 7 14.39 57.90 -13.76
CA GLY A 7 14.11 56.55 -13.24
C GLY A 7 15.28 55.56 -13.22
N PHE A 8 16.46 55.90 -13.73
CA PHE A 8 17.57 54.94 -13.78
C PHE A 8 18.30 54.86 -12.43
N ARG A 9 18.21 53.70 -11.76
CA ARG A 9 19.12 53.32 -10.68
C ARG A 9 20.11 52.28 -11.23
N SER A 10 21.39 52.48 -10.98
CA SER A 10 22.44 51.54 -11.38
C SER A 10 22.18 50.14 -10.80
N TRP A 11 22.56 49.09 -11.52
CA TRP A 11 22.38 47.69 -11.12
C TRP A 11 22.89 47.38 -9.70
N ALA A 12 23.95 48.06 -9.26
CA ALA A 12 24.51 47.93 -7.91
C ALA A 12 23.61 48.50 -6.79
N ALA A 13 22.64 49.35 -7.12
CA ALA A 13 21.70 49.99 -6.19
C ALA A 13 20.28 49.40 -6.28
N GLN A 14 20.08 48.34 -7.06
CA GLN A 14 18.82 47.60 -7.12
C GLN A 14 18.85 46.45 -6.11
N GLU A 15 17.85 46.39 -5.25
CA GLU A 15 17.66 45.26 -4.33
C GLU A 15 17.36 43.99 -5.14
N CYS A 16 18.08 42.90 -4.86
CA CYS A 16 17.94 41.66 -5.62
C CYS A 16 16.55 41.04 -5.35
N PRO A 17 15.73 40.75 -6.36
CA PRO A 17 14.32 40.34 -6.19
C PRO A 17 14.13 38.94 -5.57
N THR A 18 15.22 38.29 -5.15
CA THR A 18 15.21 36.94 -4.57
C THR A 18 15.40 36.92 -3.04
N LEU A 19 15.59 38.07 -2.40
CA LEU A 19 15.64 38.18 -0.95
C LEU A 19 14.22 38.19 -0.37
N LYS A 20 14.01 37.42 0.70
CA LYS A 20 12.74 37.46 1.43
C LYS A 20 12.58 38.82 2.11
N PRO A 21 11.35 39.36 2.23
CA PRO A 21 11.12 40.62 2.92
C PRO A 21 11.77 40.61 4.32
N GLY A 22 12.67 41.56 4.57
CA GLY A 22 13.38 41.70 5.86
C GLY A 22 14.79 41.06 5.94
N GLU A 23 15.26 40.35 4.92
CA GLU A 23 16.64 39.83 4.89
C GLU A 23 17.60 40.80 4.15
N THR A 24 18.77 41.06 4.75
CA THR A 24 19.86 41.83 4.12
C THR A 24 21.02 40.92 3.73
N TYR A 25 21.88 41.36 2.80
CA TYR A 25 23.05 40.58 2.36
C TYR A 25 23.98 40.19 3.53
N ASP A 26 24.18 41.09 4.48
CA ASP A 26 25.01 40.86 5.66
C ASP A 26 24.44 39.74 6.54
N THR A 27 23.12 39.73 6.76
CA THR A 27 22.44 38.67 7.53
C THR A 27 22.50 37.30 6.86
N ARG A 28 22.63 37.25 5.52
CA ARG A 28 22.78 36.00 4.77
C ARG A 28 24.22 35.49 4.80
N ALA A 29 25.21 36.39 4.73
CA ALA A 29 26.63 36.03 4.76
C ALA A 29 27.05 35.41 6.11
N THR A 30 26.48 35.89 7.21
CA THR A 30 26.73 35.35 8.57
C THR A 30 26.16 33.95 8.78
N LYS A 31 25.09 33.59 8.06
CA LYS A 31 24.40 32.30 8.19
C LYS A 31 25.27 31.12 7.74
N PHE A 32 26.11 31.33 6.72
CA PHE A 32 27.00 30.29 6.20
C PHE A 32 28.32 30.19 6.96
N SER A 33 28.79 31.29 7.55
CA SER A 33 30.01 31.30 8.38
C SER A 33 29.78 30.63 9.74
N GLN A 34 28.59 30.77 10.35
CA GLN A 34 28.25 30.02 11.57
C GLN A 34 28.26 28.49 11.36
N MET A 35 27.78 28.00 10.22
CA MET A 35 27.81 26.55 9.93
C MET A 35 29.22 26.00 9.74
N GLY A 36 30.16 26.80 9.21
CA GLY A 36 31.56 26.40 9.09
C GLY A 36 32.27 26.21 10.44
N SER A 37 31.92 27.03 11.44
CA SER A 37 32.53 26.96 12.78
C SER A 37 32.10 25.72 13.59
N SER A 38 30.90 25.18 13.33
CA SER A 38 30.38 23.96 13.98
C SER A 38 31.13 22.69 13.56
N ILE A 39 31.86 22.71 12.44
CA ILE A 39 32.52 21.53 11.87
C ILE A 39 33.91 21.32 12.47
N VAL A 40 34.52 22.34 13.09
CA VAL A 40 35.93 22.34 13.53
C VAL A 40 36.09 22.15 15.04
N SER A 41 35.09 21.59 15.73
CA SER A 41 35.20 21.22 17.17
C SER A 41 35.92 19.87 17.36
N PRO A 42 36.66 19.67 18.47
CA PRO A 42 37.59 18.53 18.65
C PRO A 42 36.88 17.16 18.74
N PRO A 43 37.63 16.05 18.50
CA PRO A 43 37.08 14.75 18.12
C PRO A 43 36.70 13.91 19.34
N THR A 44 35.68 14.34 20.08
CA THR A 44 35.08 13.54 21.15
C THR A 44 33.57 13.51 20.99
N SER A 45 33.09 12.73 20.02
CA SER A 45 31.91 11.85 20.13
C SER A 45 31.20 11.53 18.82
N ILE A 46 31.46 12.23 17.71
CA ILE A 46 30.73 11.96 16.46
C ILE A 46 31.66 11.27 15.46
N ARG A 47 31.79 9.95 15.61
CA ARG A 47 32.28 9.13 14.50
C ARG A 47 31.27 9.23 13.37
N VAL A 48 31.64 9.89 12.27
CA VAL A 48 30.89 9.82 11.01
C VAL A 48 31.19 8.44 10.40
N VAL A 49 30.45 7.43 10.86
CA VAL A 49 30.40 6.12 10.20
C VAL A 49 29.28 6.15 9.18
N ASN A 50 29.54 5.59 8.01
CA ASN A 50 28.68 5.64 6.83
C ASN A 50 27.29 5.03 7.16
N PRO A 51 26.20 5.83 7.16
CA PRO A 51 24.89 5.42 7.70
C PRO A 51 24.14 4.40 6.85
N SER A 52 24.70 3.98 5.72
CA SER A 52 24.06 3.08 4.76
C SER A 52 24.07 1.59 5.17
N PHE A 53 24.82 1.21 6.22
CA PHE A 53 25.00 -0.21 6.56
C PHE A 53 24.77 -0.59 8.03
N GLU A 54 24.32 0.33 8.89
CA GLU A 54 24.06 0.01 10.29
C GLU A 54 22.56 -0.19 10.55
N ALA A 55 22.19 -1.39 11.02
CA ALA A 55 20.82 -1.67 11.44
C ALA A 55 20.50 -0.87 12.71
N LEU A 56 19.40 -0.10 12.68
CA LEU A 56 18.87 0.72 13.78
C LEU A 56 18.74 -0.03 15.13
N THR A 57 18.80 -1.36 15.14
CA THR A 57 18.68 -2.23 16.31
C THR A 57 19.93 -2.31 17.18
N ARG A 58 21.09 -1.81 16.72
CA ARG A 58 22.36 -1.85 17.47
C ARG A 58 22.81 -0.54 18.08
N ASN A 59 22.07 0.54 17.84
CA ASN A 59 22.32 1.77 18.58
C ASN A 59 21.90 1.53 20.03
N HIS A 60 22.90 1.25 20.87
CA HIS A 60 22.84 1.60 22.28
C HIS A 60 22.56 3.10 22.29
N TYR A 61 21.29 3.48 22.39
CA TYR A 61 20.91 4.79 22.85
C TYR A 61 21.46 4.87 24.27
N GLY A 62 22.69 5.35 24.41
CA GLY A 62 23.24 5.76 25.70
C GLY A 62 22.19 6.66 26.35
N GLN A 63 21.93 6.44 27.64
CA GLN A 63 20.94 7.19 28.40
C GLN A 63 21.12 8.68 28.11
N VAL A 64 20.18 9.26 27.39
CA VAL A 64 20.19 10.70 27.14
C VAL A 64 19.85 11.36 28.46
N THR A 65 20.79 12.13 28.98
CA THR A 65 20.62 12.80 30.27
C THR A 65 19.94 14.16 30.07
N PRO A 66 19.25 14.71 31.07
CA PRO A 66 18.62 16.03 30.96
C PRO A 66 19.61 17.16 30.59
N GLN A 67 20.90 16.96 30.85
CA GLN A 67 21.97 17.90 30.54
C GLN A 67 22.22 18.03 29.03
N ASP A 68 21.94 16.97 28.26
CA ASP A 68 22.09 16.94 26.80
C ASP A 68 21.07 17.82 26.07
N PHE A 69 19.99 18.23 26.76
CA PHE A 69 18.93 19.09 26.23
C PHE A 69 18.95 20.53 26.76
N SER A 70 19.99 20.94 27.50
CA SER A 70 20.06 22.31 28.02
C SER A 70 20.32 23.32 26.89
N ASN A 71 19.29 24.06 26.50
CA ASN A 71 19.38 25.10 25.48
C ASN A 71 19.59 26.46 26.18
N PRO A 72 20.75 27.13 26.05
CA PRO A 72 21.12 28.27 26.90
C PRO A 72 20.26 29.54 26.72
N VAL A 73 19.38 29.58 25.71
CA VAL A 73 18.64 30.79 25.32
C VAL A 73 17.16 30.75 25.71
N ARG A 74 16.61 29.60 26.13
CA ARG A 74 15.20 29.50 26.54
C ARG A 74 15.08 29.10 28.00
N ALA A 75 14.39 29.94 28.78
CA ALA A 75 13.98 29.60 30.13
C ALA A 75 13.18 28.27 30.10
N ALA A 76 13.61 27.32 30.94
CA ALA A 76 13.06 25.97 31.01
C ALA A 76 11.56 26.03 31.30
N LYS A 77 10.75 25.65 30.30
CA LYS A 77 9.32 25.35 30.51
C LYS A 77 9.17 23.85 30.67
N ASP A 78 8.58 23.48 31.81
CA ASP A 78 8.06 22.18 32.22
C ASP A 78 8.96 20.96 31.96
N ASN A 79 9.52 20.44 33.05
CA ASN A 79 10.13 19.13 33.12
C ASN A 79 9.03 18.05 33.00
N GLY A 80 8.62 17.74 31.77
CA GLY A 80 7.84 16.53 31.52
C GLY A 80 8.64 15.29 31.95
N GLU A 81 8.06 14.45 32.81
CA GLU A 81 8.68 13.20 33.24
C GLU A 81 9.06 12.35 32.02
N ILE A 82 10.36 12.11 31.84
CA ILE A 82 10.87 11.20 30.82
C ILE A 82 10.44 9.78 31.23
N ALA A 83 9.47 9.23 30.51
CA ALA A 83 8.96 7.88 30.78
C ALA A 83 10.11 6.87 30.82
N HIS A 84 10.14 6.03 31.87
CA HIS A 84 11.16 5.00 32.06
C HIS A 84 11.34 4.15 30.79
N SER A 85 12.59 3.99 30.35
CA SER A 85 12.94 3.27 29.13
C SER A 85 12.40 1.83 29.16
N ARG A 86 11.45 1.52 28.27
CA ARG A 86 11.05 0.12 28.03
C ARG A 86 12.09 -0.56 27.14
N THR A 87 12.46 -1.79 27.46
CA THR A 87 13.35 -2.59 26.59
C THR A 87 12.66 -2.87 25.26
N PHE A 88 13.30 -2.50 24.16
CA PHE A 88 12.79 -2.75 22.82
C PHE A 88 12.91 -4.25 22.48
N LEU A 89 11.77 -4.92 22.34
CA LEU A 89 11.68 -6.34 21.98
C LEU A 89 11.51 -6.58 20.47
N GLY A 90 11.57 -5.53 19.65
CA GLY A 90 11.37 -5.64 18.21
C GLY A 90 12.53 -6.36 17.53
N GLN A 91 12.24 -7.54 16.97
CA GLN A 91 13.14 -8.24 16.05
C GLN A 91 12.79 -7.85 14.61
N SER A 92 13.79 -7.82 13.72
CA SER A 92 13.54 -7.53 12.31
C SER A 92 12.80 -8.68 11.63
N LEU A 93 12.04 -8.39 10.57
CA LEU A 93 11.44 -9.42 9.71
C LEU A 93 12.51 -10.41 9.20
N TYR A 94 13.73 -9.93 8.96
CA TYR A 94 14.83 -10.81 8.59
C TYR A 94 15.13 -11.88 9.66
N GLN A 95 15.15 -11.49 10.94
CA GLN A 95 15.40 -12.42 12.05
C GLN A 95 14.24 -13.37 12.34
N ARG A 96 12.99 -12.99 12.04
CA ARG A 96 11.82 -13.89 12.20
C ARG A 96 11.60 -14.80 11.01
N ASP A 97 11.76 -14.28 9.80
CA ASP A 97 11.32 -14.95 8.58
C ASP A 97 12.45 -15.72 7.89
N PHE A 98 13.72 -15.34 8.10
CA PHE A 98 14.84 -16.14 7.62
C PHE A 98 15.29 -17.09 8.72
N ALA A 99 15.03 -18.38 8.51
CA ALA A 99 15.63 -19.43 9.32
C ALA A 99 17.16 -19.29 9.23
N ASN A 100 17.84 -19.21 10.38
CA ASN A 100 19.29 -19.32 10.47
C ASN A 100 19.70 -20.76 10.16
N PHE A 101 19.58 -21.16 8.89
CA PHE A 101 19.79 -22.52 8.41
C PHE A 101 21.17 -23.07 8.79
N HIS A 102 22.16 -22.20 8.91
CA HIS A 102 23.51 -22.55 9.37
C HIS A 102 23.56 -22.91 10.86
N GLU A 103 22.85 -22.18 11.71
CA GLU A 103 22.78 -22.48 13.15
C GLU A 103 21.90 -23.71 13.40
N GLU A 104 20.81 -23.84 12.65
CA GLU A 104 19.94 -25.01 12.69
C GLU A 104 20.67 -26.27 12.22
N GLY A 105 21.42 -26.17 11.10
CA GLY A 105 22.23 -27.28 10.59
C GLY A 105 23.35 -27.69 11.55
N LYS A 106 23.98 -26.74 12.24
CA LYS A 106 24.93 -27.04 13.32
C LYS A 106 24.28 -27.77 14.49
N ARG A 107 23.13 -27.29 14.97
CA ARG A 107 22.39 -27.95 16.06
C ARG A 107 21.99 -29.38 15.67
N ILE A 108 21.59 -29.58 14.41
CA ILE A 108 21.24 -30.91 13.90
C ILE A 108 22.47 -31.81 13.83
N ALA A 109 23.62 -31.29 13.38
CA ALA A 109 24.87 -32.05 13.32
C ALA A 109 25.47 -32.35 14.71
N GLU A 110 25.14 -31.57 15.73
CA GLU A 110 25.57 -31.78 17.12
C GLU A 110 24.76 -32.87 17.85
N LEU A 111 23.62 -33.31 17.30
CA LEU A 111 22.81 -34.38 17.90
C LEU A 111 23.52 -35.73 17.81
N SER A 112 23.48 -36.49 18.90
CA SER A 112 24.09 -37.82 18.94
C SER A 112 23.30 -38.82 18.09
N MET A 113 24.02 -39.73 17.44
CA MET A 113 23.44 -40.82 16.66
C MET A 113 22.52 -41.71 17.50
N GLU A 114 22.84 -41.83 18.79
CA GLU A 114 22.06 -42.59 19.78
C GLU A 114 20.64 -42.05 19.96
N ALA A 115 20.45 -40.72 19.87
CA ALA A 115 19.14 -40.10 19.95
C ALA A 115 18.27 -40.45 18.73
N PHE A 116 18.87 -40.49 17.54
CA PHE A 116 18.18 -40.94 16.33
C PHE A 116 17.81 -42.43 16.40
N GLN A 117 18.69 -43.25 16.96
CA GLN A 117 18.44 -44.69 17.12
C GLN A 117 17.31 -44.95 18.10
N ALA A 118 17.29 -44.27 19.25
CA ALA A 118 16.22 -44.39 20.23
C ALA A 118 14.85 -43.97 19.64
N ALA A 119 14.81 -42.90 18.85
CA ALA A 119 13.60 -42.48 18.17
C ALA A 119 13.17 -43.48 17.08
N PHE A 120 14.11 -44.02 16.31
CA PHE A 120 13.84 -45.06 15.31
C PHE A 120 13.27 -46.33 15.95
N ASP A 121 13.89 -46.79 17.03
CA ASP A 121 13.44 -47.97 17.77
C ASP A 121 12.07 -47.78 18.43
N SER A 122 11.74 -46.56 18.87
CA SER A 122 10.41 -46.25 19.43
C SER A 122 9.29 -46.26 18.40
N LEU A 123 9.62 -45.98 17.13
CA LEU A 123 8.65 -45.86 16.05
C LEU A 123 8.55 -47.16 15.24
N ALA A 124 9.58 -48.00 15.29
CA ALA A 124 9.63 -49.33 14.68
C ALA A 124 8.94 -50.44 15.51
N GLU A 125 7.84 -50.13 16.21
CA GLU A 125 7.05 -51.17 16.91
C GLU A 125 6.28 -52.05 15.90
N GLU A 126 6.53 -53.36 15.93
CA GLU A 126 5.99 -54.34 14.98
C GLU A 126 4.47 -54.57 15.11
N PRO A 127 3.81 -54.94 13.98
CA PRO A 127 2.80 -55.98 14.05
C PRO A 127 3.15 -57.17 13.15
N ASN A 128 3.40 -58.31 13.82
CA ASN A 128 3.15 -59.69 13.41
C ASN A 128 4.01 -60.34 12.31
N GLN A 129 4.94 -61.17 12.83
CA GLN A 129 5.15 -62.59 12.57
C GLN A 129 6.28 -63.04 11.60
N GLU A 130 7.24 -63.74 12.25
CA GLU A 130 7.92 -64.96 11.81
C GLU A 130 9.16 -64.82 10.90
N SER A 131 10.19 -64.11 11.37
CA SER A 131 11.57 -64.56 11.20
C SER A 131 12.51 -63.91 12.21
N PRO A 132 13.43 -64.66 12.84
CA PRO A 132 14.37 -64.12 13.82
C PRO A 132 15.42 -63.13 13.25
N ASP A 133 15.38 -62.87 11.95
CA ASP A 133 16.24 -61.92 11.21
C ASP A 133 15.43 -60.72 10.62
N ALA A 134 14.22 -60.45 11.11
CA ALA A 134 13.39 -59.35 10.61
C ALA A 134 14.03 -57.99 10.89
N VAL A 135 14.58 -57.37 9.84
CA VAL A 135 15.18 -56.04 9.91
C VAL A 135 14.08 -55.02 10.22
N LYS A 136 14.25 -54.26 11.31
CA LYS A 136 13.37 -53.14 11.69
C LYS A 136 13.27 -52.14 10.53
N LYS A 137 12.04 -51.81 10.13
CA LYS A 137 11.73 -50.93 9.00
C LYS A 137 10.66 -49.92 9.40
N ILE A 138 10.80 -48.70 8.92
CA ILE A 138 9.85 -47.59 9.10
C ILE A 138 9.32 -47.18 7.72
N ASN A 139 8.06 -46.74 7.63
CA ASN A 139 7.52 -46.21 6.38
C ASN A 139 8.16 -44.84 6.07
N ARG A 140 8.40 -44.55 4.79
CA ARG A 140 9.01 -43.28 4.35
C ARG A 140 8.23 -42.04 4.86
N ASP A 141 6.91 -42.14 4.97
CA ASP A 141 6.06 -41.04 5.42
C ASP A 141 6.25 -40.71 6.92
N ASP A 142 6.64 -41.70 7.73
CA ASP A 142 6.79 -41.56 9.18
C ASP A 142 8.16 -40.97 9.59
N VAL A 143 9.06 -40.75 8.63
CA VAL A 143 10.35 -40.08 8.85
C VAL A 143 10.16 -38.68 9.42
N GLY A 144 9.08 -37.98 9.04
CA GLY A 144 8.76 -36.67 9.60
C GLY A 144 8.51 -36.71 11.12
N GLU A 145 7.81 -37.75 11.58
CA GLU A 145 7.49 -37.95 13.00
C GLU A 145 8.73 -38.34 13.79
N LEU A 146 9.59 -39.21 13.23
CA LEU A 146 10.88 -39.56 13.80
C LEU A 146 11.75 -38.33 14.02
N LEU A 147 11.88 -37.46 13.01
CA LEU A 147 12.70 -36.25 13.11
C LEU A 147 12.10 -35.24 14.09
N GLN A 148 10.78 -35.15 14.18
CA GLN A 148 10.12 -34.31 15.17
C GLN A 148 10.41 -34.79 16.60
N ALA A 149 10.45 -36.10 16.84
CA ALA A 149 10.81 -36.68 18.13
C ALA A 149 12.26 -36.35 18.52
N VAL A 150 13.19 -36.35 17.57
CA VAL A 150 14.61 -36.05 17.81
C VAL A 150 14.87 -34.54 17.97
N TYR A 151 14.23 -33.69 17.17
CA TYR A 151 14.48 -32.24 17.17
C TYR A 151 13.65 -31.48 18.20
N GLY A 152 12.58 -32.08 18.72
CA GLY A 152 11.60 -31.41 19.61
C GLY A 152 10.79 -30.31 18.92
N LYS A 153 10.95 -30.15 17.60
CA LYS A 153 10.27 -29.17 16.75
C LYS A 153 9.98 -29.82 15.39
N PRO A 154 8.92 -29.38 14.68
CA PRO A 154 8.68 -29.86 13.33
C PRO A 154 9.89 -29.53 12.43
N PRO A 155 10.46 -30.52 11.72
CA PRO A 155 11.63 -30.31 10.86
C PRO A 155 11.31 -29.34 9.72
N ALA A 156 12.29 -28.53 9.31
CA ALA A 156 12.13 -27.63 8.16
C ALA A 156 11.84 -28.45 6.89
N THR A 157 10.96 -27.93 6.02
CA THR A 157 10.55 -28.60 4.76
C THR A 157 11.74 -29.00 3.89
N ARG A 158 12.76 -28.14 3.81
CA ARG A 158 14.01 -28.41 3.09
C ARG A 158 14.77 -29.64 3.61
N ILE A 159 14.74 -29.89 4.92
CA ILE A 159 15.41 -31.07 5.51
C ILE A 159 14.65 -32.35 5.10
N LEU A 160 13.32 -32.30 5.13
CA LEU A 160 12.47 -33.41 4.67
C LEU A 160 12.68 -33.71 3.18
N GLU A 161 12.78 -32.68 2.33
CA GLU A 161 13.08 -32.84 0.90
C GLU A 161 14.43 -33.52 0.66
N ILE A 162 15.46 -33.18 1.45
CA ILE A 162 16.78 -33.81 1.34
C ILE A 162 16.69 -35.29 1.73
N TYR A 163 16.00 -35.64 2.83
CA TYR A 163 15.76 -37.03 3.19
C TYR A 163 14.96 -37.78 2.13
N ALA A 164 13.89 -37.19 1.62
CA ALA A 164 13.08 -37.76 0.55
C ALA A 164 13.94 -38.09 -0.69
N HIS A 165 14.80 -37.16 -1.12
CA HIS A 165 15.72 -37.40 -2.23
C HIS A 165 16.75 -38.50 -1.92
N MET A 166 17.22 -38.60 -0.68
CA MET A 166 18.14 -39.68 -0.28
C MET A 166 17.45 -41.06 -0.27
N PHE A 167 16.14 -41.11 0.01
CA PHE A 167 15.35 -42.34 0.03
C PHE A 167 14.69 -42.70 -1.31
N ASP A 168 14.80 -41.87 -2.35
CA ASP A 168 14.30 -42.20 -3.71
C ASP A 168 14.98 -43.43 -4.32
N VAL A 169 16.15 -43.80 -3.81
CA VAL A 169 16.88 -45.02 -4.22
C VAL A 169 16.24 -46.29 -3.65
N CYS A 170 15.34 -46.17 -2.65
CA CYS A 170 14.66 -47.29 -2.02
C CYS A 170 13.29 -47.54 -2.68
N PRO A 171 13.13 -48.58 -3.51
CA PRO A 171 11.90 -48.84 -4.25
C PRO A 171 10.75 -49.37 -3.37
N ASP A 172 11.07 -49.94 -2.21
CA ASP A 172 10.13 -50.67 -1.37
C ASP A 172 9.27 -49.76 -0.47
N GLY A 173 9.51 -48.45 -0.47
CA GLY A 173 8.79 -47.48 0.38
C GLY A 173 9.12 -47.56 1.88
N PHE A 174 9.93 -48.53 2.29
CA PHE A 174 10.40 -48.72 3.66
C PHE A 174 11.87 -48.31 3.81
N VAL A 175 12.20 -47.74 4.97
CA VAL A 175 13.55 -47.29 5.34
C VAL A 175 14.07 -48.18 6.47
N THR A 176 15.21 -48.83 6.25
CA THR A 176 15.95 -49.58 7.29
C THR A 176 16.86 -48.64 8.08
N TRP A 177 17.24 -49.06 9.29
CA TRP A 177 18.15 -48.28 10.14
C TRP A 177 19.48 -47.94 9.45
N GLU A 178 20.08 -48.89 8.72
CA GLU A 178 21.36 -48.67 8.03
C GLU A 178 21.27 -47.57 6.95
N VAL A 179 20.18 -47.56 6.18
CA VAL A 179 19.93 -46.55 5.14
C VAL A 179 19.64 -45.20 5.79
N PHE A 180 18.89 -45.18 6.88
CA PHE A 180 18.64 -43.95 7.64
C PHE A 180 19.92 -43.39 8.27
N GLN A 181 20.78 -44.27 8.79
CA GLN A 181 22.08 -43.91 9.35
C GLN A 181 23.01 -43.31 8.29
N GLU A 182 23.06 -43.89 7.10
CA GLU A 182 23.84 -43.33 6.01
C GLU A 182 23.28 -41.96 5.56
N ALA A 183 21.96 -41.82 5.48
CA ALA A 183 21.32 -40.57 5.11
C ALA A 183 21.57 -39.45 6.14
N THR A 184 21.47 -39.74 7.43
CA THR A 184 21.74 -38.78 8.52
C THR A 184 23.21 -38.31 8.52
N LEU A 185 24.17 -39.21 8.28
CA LEU A 185 25.59 -38.86 8.15
C LEU A 185 25.88 -38.02 6.90
N ARG A 186 25.23 -38.35 5.78
CA ARG A 186 25.34 -37.55 4.55
C ARG A 186 24.71 -36.18 4.71
N LEU A 187 23.58 -36.09 5.42
CA LEU A 187 22.92 -34.83 5.74
C LEU A 187 23.78 -33.97 6.66
N SER A 188 24.34 -34.52 7.74
CA SER A 188 25.18 -33.74 8.66
C SER A 188 26.43 -33.19 7.96
N SER A 189 27.09 -34.00 7.12
CA SER A 189 28.18 -33.55 6.25
C SER A 189 27.72 -32.46 5.28
N PHE A 190 26.57 -32.64 4.64
CA PHE A 190 26.00 -31.65 3.72
C PHE A 190 25.71 -30.32 4.44
N LEU A 191 25.07 -30.35 5.61
CA LEU A 191 24.73 -29.15 6.39
C LEU A 191 25.97 -28.39 6.88
N LEU A 192 27.04 -29.11 7.26
CA LEU A 192 28.30 -28.48 7.70
C LEU A 192 29.11 -27.88 6.53
N HIS A 193 29.03 -28.48 5.35
CA HIS A 193 29.82 -28.07 4.18
C HIS A 193 29.04 -27.28 3.14
N GLN A 194 27.75 -27.00 3.37
CA GLN A 194 26.93 -26.20 2.47
C GLN A 194 27.35 -24.73 2.47
N THR A 195 28.30 -24.40 1.60
CA THR A 195 28.67 -23.02 1.22
C THR A 195 27.81 -22.48 0.08
N ILE A 196 26.90 -23.31 -0.44
CA ILE A 196 25.97 -22.94 -1.50
C ILE A 196 25.02 -21.92 -0.89
N LYS A 197 25.20 -20.64 -1.27
CA LYS A 197 24.16 -19.62 -1.14
C LYS A 197 22.86 -20.30 -1.54
N PRO A 198 21.79 -20.30 -0.72
CA PRO A 198 20.52 -20.90 -1.12
C PRO A 198 20.28 -20.41 -2.54
N SER A 199 20.18 -21.35 -3.49
CA SER A 199 20.00 -20.95 -4.88
C SER A 199 18.84 -19.97 -4.86
N SER A 200 19.03 -18.86 -5.56
CA SER A 200 18.04 -17.80 -5.68
C SER A 200 16.84 -18.27 -6.52
N HIS A 201 16.32 -19.45 -6.23
CA HIS A 201 15.00 -19.97 -6.56
C HIS A 201 14.19 -19.79 -5.28
N SER A 202 14.01 -18.51 -4.92
CA SER A 202 12.78 -17.77 -5.16
C SER A 202 11.85 -17.93 -3.97
N ILE A 203 12.00 -16.99 -3.03
CA ILE A 203 10.92 -16.65 -2.10
C ILE A 203 9.67 -16.45 -2.99
N GLY A 204 8.58 -17.19 -2.76
CA GLY A 204 7.45 -17.27 -3.70
C GLY A 204 6.84 -15.90 -4.11
N TRP A 205 7.06 -14.86 -3.31
CA TRP A 205 6.77 -13.47 -3.68
C TRP A 205 7.57 -12.99 -4.90
N VAL A 206 8.87 -13.26 -4.99
CA VAL A 206 9.76 -12.63 -6.00
C VAL A 206 9.55 -13.21 -7.40
N ASP A 207 9.06 -14.45 -7.51
CA ASP A 207 8.68 -15.03 -8.80
C ASP A 207 7.38 -14.42 -9.37
N PHE A 208 6.56 -13.79 -8.53
CA PHE A 208 5.33 -13.12 -8.96
C PHE A 208 5.58 -11.86 -9.81
N VAL A 209 6.79 -11.31 -9.77
CA VAL A 209 7.14 -10.03 -10.43
C VAL A 209 7.68 -10.23 -11.85
N LYS A 210 7.97 -11.46 -12.28
CA LYS A 210 8.67 -11.71 -13.56
C LYS A 210 7.81 -11.53 -14.81
N LYS A 211 6.48 -11.42 -14.69
CA LYS A 211 5.56 -11.24 -15.82
C LYS A 211 4.64 -10.05 -15.60
N VAL A 212 5.19 -8.85 -15.68
CA VAL A 212 4.37 -7.65 -15.86
C VAL A 212 3.93 -7.62 -17.32
N LEU A 213 2.65 -7.33 -17.57
CA LEU A 213 2.16 -7.10 -18.93
C LEU A 213 3.01 -5.99 -19.56
N PRO A 214 3.71 -6.24 -20.68
CA PRO A 214 4.48 -5.20 -21.32
C PRO A 214 3.50 -4.10 -21.76
N ASN A 215 3.84 -2.84 -21.47
CA ASN A 215 3.07 -1.73 -22.01
C ASN A 215 3.07 -1.84 -23.53
N GLY A 216 1.88 -1.86 -24.14
CA GLY A 216 1.75 -1.83 -25.59
C GLY A 216 2.45 -0.60 -26.16
N THR A 217 3.00 -0.72 -27.37
CA THR A 217 3.55 0.41 -28.11
C THR A 217 2.45 1.44 -28.35
N PRO A 218 2.60 2.70 -27.89
CA PRO A 218 1.61 3.74 -28.18
C PRO A 218 1.57 4.00 -29.69
N SER A 219 0.39 4.34 -30.20
CA SER A 219 0.23 4.78 -31.59
C SER A 219 0.99 6.09 -31.83
N SER A 220 1.52 6.27 -33.03
CA SER A 220 2.11 7.56 -33.41
C SER A 220 1.03 8.62 -33.58
N SER A 221 1.38 9.91 -33.43
CA SER A 221 0.45 11.02 -33.68
C SER A 221 -0.17 10.94 -35.08
N HIS A 222 0.64 10.58 -36.08
CA HIS A 222 0.16 10.37 -37.45
C HIS A 222 -0.91 9.28 -37.54
N GLN A 223 -0.73 8.16 -36.84
CA GLN A 223 -1.71 7.07 -36.83
C GLN A 223 -3.02 7.47 -36.15
N ILE A 224 -2.95 8.30 -35.10
CA ILE A 224 -4.15 8.79 -34.38
C ILE A 224 -4.91 9.82 -35.24
N ASP A 225 -4.18 10.74 -35.86
CA ASP A 225 -4.79 11.83 -36.60
C ASP A 225 -5.31 11.41 -37.98
N TYR A 226 -4.49 10.68 -38.75
CA TYR A 226 -4.75 10.34 -40.15
C TYR A 226 -5.17 8.88 -40.38
N GLY A 227 -4.94 8.01 -39.39
CA GLY A 227 -5.24 6.59 -39.47
C GLY A 227 -4.02 5.71 -39.72
N THR A 228 -4.21 4.41 -39.58
CA THR A 228 -3.17 3.40 -39.80
C THR A 228 -3.08 3.00 -41.27
N TYR A 229 -2.04 2.26 -41.63
CA TYR A 229 -1.95 1.69 -42.99
C TYR A 229 -3.23 0.90 -43.33
N GLY A 230 -3.86 1.24 -44.46
CA GLY A 230 -5.09 0.60 -44.93
C GLY A 230 -6.40 1.12 -44.31
N SER A 231 -6.38 2.16 -43.46
CA SER A 231 -7.61 2.77 -42.94
C SER A 231 -8.31 3.65 -43.99
N ASP A 232 -9.64 3.58 -44.05
CA ASP A 232 -10.46 4.47 -44.89
C ASP A 232 -10.69 5.82 -44.18
N PRO A 233 -10.24 6.95 -44.76
CA PRO A 233 -10.46 8.27 -44.17
C PRO A 233 -11.93 8.70 -44.11
N LEU A 234 -12.80 8.16 -44.96
CA LEU A 234 -14.23 8.50 -45.02
C LEU A 234 -15.06 7.70 -44.01
N ALA A 235 -14.51 6.62 -43.45
CA ALA A 235 -15.20 5.78 -42.47
C ALA A 235 -15.27 6.41 -41.07
N ARG A 236 -14.68 7.59 -40.85
CA ARG A 236 -14.64 8.23 -39.53
C ARG A 236 -16.05 8.75 -39.14
N PRO A 237 -16.60 8.33 -37.98
CA PRO A 237 -17.97 8.68 -37.62
C PRO A 237 -18.09 10.17 -37.25
N TYR A 238 -19.27 10.73 -37.47
CA TYR A 238 -19.65 12.03 -36.92
C TYR A 238 -19.88 11.91 -35.41
N MET A 239 -19.40 12.90 -34.65
CA MET A 239 -19.66 12.99 -33.22
C MET A 239 -20.98 13.72 -32.97
N ASN A 240 -21.92 13.02 -32.34
CA ASN A 240 -23.23 13.56 -31.97
C ASN A 240 -23.15 14.78 -31.04
N ARG A 241 -22.06 14.93 -30.25
CA ARG A 241 -21.90 15.98 -29.22
C ARG A 241 -21.63 17.37 -29.80
N SER A 242 -20.89 17.43 -30.90
CA SER A 242 -20.45 18.67 -31.53
C SER A 242 -21.12 18.92 -32.88
N HIS A 243 -22.06 18.05 -33.30
CA HIS A 243 -22.63 18.05 -34.66
C HIS A 243 -21.55 18.25 -35.74
N GLY A 244 -20.44 17.52 -35.63
CA GLY A 244 -19.26 17.65 -36.48
C GLY A 244 -18.49 16.33 -36.59
N MET A 245 -17.52 16.26 -37.51
CA MET A 245 -16.65 15.07 -37.63
C MET A 245 -15.91 14.81 -36.32
N ALA A 246 -15.73 13.52 -35.97
CA ALA A 246 -14.83 13.16 -34.88
C ALA A 246 -13.46 13.81 -35.09
N SER A 247 -13.09 14.73 -34.22
CA SER A 247 -11.82 15.47 -34.33
C SER A 247 -10.65 14.49 -34.23
N THR A 248 -9.62 14.72 -35.04
CA THR A 248 -8.38 13.92 -35.07
C THR A 248 -7.66 13.90 -33.72
N THR A 249 -7.80 15.00 -32.97
CA THR A 249 -7.16 15.30 -31.69
C THR A 249 -8.02 15.05 -30.44
N SER A 250 -8.90 14.04 -30.44
CA SER A 250 -9.86 13.81 -29.32
C SER A 250 -9.19 13.69 -27.96
N ASP A 251 -8.03 13.06 -27.93
CA ASP A 251 -7.17 12.89 -26.77
C ASP A 251 -6.68 14.22 -26.16
N LEU A 252 -6.47 15.26 -26.97
CA LEU A 252 -5.93 16.54 -26.51
C LEU A 252 -6.98 17.45 -25.86
N PHE A 253 -8.26 17.27 -26.19
CA PHE A 253 -9.34 18.09 -25.65
C PHE A 253 -10.27 17.31 -24.70
N ASP A 254 -9.84 16.11 -24.29
CA ASP A 254 -10.45 15.36 -23.20
C ASP A 254 -10.42 16.20 -21.92
N GLY A 255 -11.59 16.34 -21.27
CA GLY A 255 -11.78 17.23 -20.12
C GLY A 255 -12.15 18.67 -20.46
N SER A 256 -12.35 19.01 -21.74
CA SER A 256 -12.92 20.29 -22.17
C SER A 256 -14.38 20.14 -22.62
N THR A 257 -15.06 21.28 -22.85
CA THR A 257 -16.45 21.28 -23.33
C THR A 257 -16.60 20.63 -24.70
N LYS A 258 -15.53 20.54 -25.50
CA LYS A 258 -15.54 19.93 -26.84
C LYS A 258 -15.81 18.41 -26.82
N ALA A 259 -15.49 17.74 -25.71
CA ALA A 259 -15.72 16.31 -25.52
C ALA A 259 -17.06 15.99 -24.81
N SER A 260 -17.82 17.00 -24.40
CA SER A 260 -19.06 16.87 -23.60
C SER A 260 -20.24 17.59 -24.27
N TYR A 261 -21.43 17.49 -23.71
CA TYR A 261 -22.61 18.25 -24.14
C TYR A 261 -22.72 19.62 -23.45
N HIS A 262 -21.70 20.04 -22.71
CA HIS A 262 -21.67 21.37 -22.12
C HIS A 262 -21.60 22.47 -23.18
N ILE A 263 -22.21 23.60 -22.86
CA ILE A 263 -22.10 24.82 -23.68
C ILE A 263 -20.62 25.26 -23.78
N PRO A 264 -20.19 25.86 -24.91
CA PRO A 264 -18.89 26.49 -25.00
C PRO A 264 -18.70 27.51 -23.86
N ARG A 265 -17.49 27.58 -23.31
CA ARG A 265 -17.10 28.43 -22.16
C ARG A 265 -17.68 28.02 -20.81
N TYR A 266 -18.28 26.83 -20.67
CA TYR A 266 -18.56 26.28 -19.34
C TYR A 266 -17.26 26.20 -18.53
N GLN A 267 -17.27 26.78 -17.32
CA GLN A 267 -16.09 26.92 -16.45
C GLN A 267 -16.06 25.87 -15.32
N GLY A 268 -17.07 24.99 -15.25
CA GLY A 268 -17.09 23.94 -14.24
C GLY A 268 -16.14 22.80 -14.60
N PHE A 269 -15.81 22.00 -13.59
CA PHE A 269 -14.98 20.82 -13.76
C PHE A 269 -15.68 19.78 -14.65
N ILE A 270 -14.94 19.22 -15.61
CA ILE A 270 -15.38 18.12 -16.49
C ILE A 270 -14.48 16.91 -16.20
N PRO A 271 -14.99 15.87 -15.51
CA PRO A 271 -14.21 14.68 -15.24
C PRO A 271 -13.99 13.87 -16.52
N HIS A 272 -12.73 13.55 -16.81
CA HIS A 272 -12.37 12.57 -17.82
C HIS A 272 -11.54 11.47 -17.16
N THR A 273 -12.18 10.35 -16.79
CA THR A 273 -11.53 9.22 -16.14
C THR A 273 -12.09 7.91 -16.69
N LYS A 274 -11.25 6.90 -16.90
CA LYS A 274 -11.71 5.56 -17.33
C LYS A 274 -12.21 4.70 -16.17
N CYS A 275 -11.88 5.07 -14.94
CA CYS A 275 -12.12 4.24 -13.75
C CYS A 275 -13.45 4.52 -13.04
N ASN A 276 -14.07 5.69 -13.26
CA ASN A 276 -15.31 6.07 -12.60
C ASN A 276 -16.42 6.37 -13.63
N PRO A 277 -17.28 5.38 -13.96
CA PRO A 277 -18.31 5.55 -14.98
C PRO A 277 -19.39 6.55 -14.56
N THR A 278 -19.66 6.68 -13.26
CA THR A 278 -20.67 7.62 -12.73
C THR A 278 -20.21 9.07 -12.88
N ALA A 279 -18.94 9.35 -12.61
CA ALA A 279 -18.38 10.68 -12.83
C ALA A 279 -18.42 11.06 -14.32
N VAL A 280 -18.09 10.13 -15.21
CA VAL A 280 -18.15 10.34 -16.66
C VAL A 280 -19.57 10.64 -17.10
N SER A 281 -20.57 9.84 -16.69
CA SER A 281 -21.96 10.05 -17.11
C SER A 281 -22.53 11.39 -16.64
N GLN A 282 -22.17 11.83 -15.43
CA GLN A 282 -22.56 13.14 -14.92
C GLN A 282 -21.80 14.30 -15.59
N GLY A 283 -20.52 14.09 -15.91
CA GLY A 283 -19.65 15.07 -16.57
C GLY A 283 -19.96 15.28 -18.05
N GLU A 284 -20.61 14.32 -18.71
CA GLU A 284 -21.02 14.48 -20.11
C GLU A 284 -22.16 15.47 -20.29
N CYS A 285 -23.04 15.62 -19.29
CA CYS A 285 -24.16 16.56 -19.31
C CYS A 285 -25.14 16.36 -20.50
N GLU A 286 -25.37 15.10 -20.90
CA GLU A 286 -26.29 14.76 -22.01
C GLU A 286 -27.71 15.30 -21.78
N LYS A 287 -28.18 15.24 -20.53
CA LYS A 287 -29.46 15.81 -20.12
C LYS A 287 -29.24 17.16 -19.41
N PRO A 288 -30.05 18.18 -19.71
CA PRO A 288 -29.99 19.43 -18.96
C PRO A 288 -30.30 19.18 -17.49
N ARG A 289 -29.64 19.94 -16.60
CA ARG A 289 -29.92 19.83 -15.17
C ARG A 289 -31.37 20.26 -14.90
N PRO A 290 -32.13 19.48 -14.11
CA PRO A 290 -33.45 19.91 -13.69
C PRO A 290 -33.34 21.18 -12.85
N LYS A 291 -34.33 22.05 -12.99
CA LYS A 291 -34.48 23.20 -12.09
C LYS A 291 -34.84 22.66 -10.70
N ALA A 292 -34.25 23.21 -9.65
CA ALA A 292 -34.69 22.91 -8.29
C ALA A 292 -36.03 23.61 -8.06
N GLU A 293 -37.12 22.83 -7.95
CA GLU A 293 -38.49 23.35 -7.79
C GLU A 293 -39.05 23.13 -6.38
N ASP A 294 -38.26 22.60 -5.45
CA ASP A 294 -38.64 22.26 -4.08
C ASP A 294 -38.80 23.48 -3.15
N LEU A 295 -39.25 24.60 -3.68
CA LEU A 295 -39.56 25.79 -2.90
C LEU A 295 -40.97 25.68 -2.32
N ARG A 296 -41.07 25.90 -1.01
CA ARG A 296 -42.34 25.99 -0.26
C ARG A 296 -43.36 26.99 -0.86
N LEU A 297 -42.90 27.92 -1.69
CA LEU A 297 -43.75 28.88 -2.40
C LEU A 297 -44.67 28.19 -3.41
N TYR A 298 -44.18 27.18 -4.12
CA TYR A 298 -44.92 26.51 -5.19
C TYR A 298 -45.69 25.27 -4.71
N HIS A 299 -45.31 24.70 -3.57
CA HIS A 299 -45.97 23.54 -2.97
C HIS A 299 -46.96 23.97 -1.86
N SER A 300 -48.04 24.68 -2.21
CA SER A 300 -49.13 25.00 -1.27
C SER A 300 -50.36 24.14 -1.51
N ASN A 301 -50.56 23.18 -0.60
CA ASN A 301 -51.74 22.31 -0.55
C ASN A 301 -53.02 23.00 -0.07
N ASN A 302 -52.89 24.24 0.42
CA ASN A 302 -53.99 25.02 0.98
C ASN A 302 -54.43 26.06 -0.04
N ILE A 303 -55.74 26.30 -0.10
CA ILE A 303 -56.30 27.38 -0.91
C ILE A 303 -55.76 28.75 -0.46
N PRO A 304 -55.60 29.71 -1.39
CA PRO A 304 -55.27 31.09 -1.03
C PRO A 304 -56.25 31.67 -0.01
N GLY A 305 -55.74 32.36 1.00
CA GLY A 305 -56.55 32.95 2.08
C GLY A 305 -56.79 32.06 3.30
N TYR A 306 -56.48 30.75 3.24
CA TYR A 306 -56.53 29.90 4.42
C TYR A 306 -55.39 30.24 5.40
N THR A 307 -55.74 30.67 6.62
CA THR A 307 -54.80 31.11 7.66
C THR A 307 -54.45 30.04 8.71
N GLY A 308 -54.92 28.80 8.52
CA GLY A 308 -54.65 27.70 9.45
C GLY A 308 -53.24 27.14 9.36
N HIS A 309 -53.01 25.97 9.98
CA HIS A 309 -51.69 25.36 10.03
C HIS A 309 -51.15 25.05 8.63
N LYS A 310 -49.93 25.53 8.34
CA LYS A 310 -49.13 25.17 7.17
C LYS A 310 -47.93 24.33 7.65
N PRO A 311 -47.84 23.04 7.29
CA PRO A 311 -46.70 22.22 7.69
C PRO A 311 -45.42 22.81 7.11
N VAL A 312 -44.41 22.97 7.97
CA VAL A 312 -43.07 23.50 7.59
C VAL A 312 -42.15 22.35 7.16
N ASP A 313 -42.22 21.22 7.88
CA ASP A 313 -41.41 20.04 7.62
C ASP A 313 -42.14 19.04 6.72
N SER A 314 -41.40 18.38 5.82
CA SER A 314 -41.92 17.33 4.92
C SER A 314 -42.62 16.19 5.67
N LYS A 315 -42.13 15.80 6.86
CA LYS A 315 -42.76 14.76 7.71
C LYS A 315 -44.19 15.09 8.14
N ASN A 316 -44.57 16.37 8.16
CA ASN A 316 -45.90 16.83 8.56
C ASN A 316 -46.82 17.07 7.36
N VAL A 317 -46.29 17.00 6.14
CA VAL A 317 -47.08 17.16 4.91
C VAL A 317 -47.88 15.89 4.67
N ARG A 318 -49.22 15.99 4.76
CA ARG A 318 -50.15 14.88 4.51
C ARG A 318 -50.93 15.01 3.19
N GLY A 319 -50.42 15.82 2.27
CA GLY A 319 -51.11 16.16 1.03
C GLY A 319 -52.09 17.32 1.20
N GLU A 320 -53.04 17.43 0.27
CA GLU A 320 -54.08 18.47 0.23
C GLU A 320 -54.90 18.50 1.52
N ALA A 321 -55.17 19.71 2.02
CA ALA A 321 -56.00 19.87 3.21
C ALA A 321 -57.43 19.45 2.89
N LYS A 322 -57.88 18.32 3.44
CA LYS A 322 -59.27 17.84 3.37
C LYS A 322 -60.21 18.59 4.31
N THR A 323 -59.93 19.85 4.59
CA THR A 323 -60.73 20.71 5.47
C THR A 323 -62.16 20.76 4.93
N GLY A 324 -63.14 20.39 5.76
CA GLY A 324 -64.54 20.32 5.35
C GLY A 324 -65.04 18.93 4.93
N CYS A 325 -64.23 17.87 5.05
CA CYS A 325 -64.67 16.48 4.84
C CYS A 325 -64.72 15.65 6.14
N ASP A 326 -64.52 16.29 7.31
CA ASP A 326 -64.62 15.59 8.59
C ASP A 326 -66.09 15.42 9.00
N VAL A 327 -66.52 14.17 9.13
CA VAL A 327 -67.87 13.74 9.52
C VAL A 327 -68.26 14.27 10.91
N ARG A 328 -67.29 14.64 11.74
CA ARG A 328 -67.51 15.27 13.05
C ARG A 328 -68.02 16.71 12.95
N THR A 329 -67.89 17.35 11.79
CA THR A 329 -68.42 18.70 11.53
C THR A 329 -69.73 18.60 10.76
N THR A 330 -70.71 19.45 11.07
CA THR A 330 -72.01 19.47 10.36
C THR A 330 -71.84 19.74 8.86
N ASN A 331 -70.90 20.63 8.50
CA ASN A 331 -70.59 20.94 7.11
C ASN A 331 -69.91 19.75 6.40
N GLY A 332 -69.01 19.04 7.07
CA GLY A 332 -68.34 17.87 6.49
C GLY A 332 -69.20 16.61 6.43
N LEU A 333 -70.19 16.48 7.31
CA LEU A 333 -71.20 15.41 7.25
C LEU A 333 -72.10 15.54 6.02
N VAL A 334 -72.40 16.76 5.59
CA VAL A 334 -73.27 17.05 4.43
C VAL A 334 -72.51 16.94 3.10
N TYR A 335 -71.18 17.11 3.12
CA TYR A 335 -70.35 17.00 1.93
C TYR A 335 -70.37 15.57 1.35
N LYS A 336 -70.94 15.39 0.16
CA LYS A 336 -70.85 14.16 -0.63
C LYS A 336 -69.86 14.41 -1.78
N PRO A 337 -68.75 13.66 -1.88
CA PRO A 337 -67.87 13.80 -3.03
C PRO A 337 -68.64 13.42 -4.29
N HIS A 338 -68.63 14.32 -5.29
CA HIS A 338 -69.07 13.98 -6.63
C HIS A 338 -67.97 13.12 -7.27
N PHE A 339 -68.31 11.87 -7.60
CA PHE A 339 -67.42 10.95 -8.30
C PHE A 339 -67.19 11.39 -9.74
#